data_AF-A0A8D0H2M8-F1
#
_entry.id   AF-A0A8D0H2M8-F1
#
_cell.length_a   1.000
_cell.length_b   1.000
_cell.length_c   1.000
_cell.angle_alpha   90.00
_cell.angle_beta   90.00
_cell.angle_gamma   90.00
#
_symmetry.space_group_name_H-M   'P 1'
#
loop_
_entity.id
_entity.type
_entity.pdbx_description
1 polymer ?
#
loop_
_entity_poly.entity_id
_entity_poly.type
_entity_poly.pdbx_seq_one_letter_code
_entity_poly.pdbx_strand_id
1 'polypeptide(L)'
;MITKVQSQETEFGTRQKYLDIIRILLEETKIDSKLVSLCCSTDKLLCYMSAKSLASLVCFQLKEESMINVTWLGFCLKNLSEFSQSNPVAECLWILTTIIGEALREGGLRKADLLKKLFTPLDTVFQGFYNCILQHHYDLPQDSPAYSKATKTLIHFLDLLEALVATRIQLRSSFMCQRIIFLGASRILDLAGSSVHDLIKKKSIMLIKRCILFKAGEDFVKGSLATSSLEGP
;
A
#
# COMPACT_ATOMS: atom_id res chain seq x y z
N MET A 1 -18.45 -2.87 -10.33
CA MET A 1 -18.72 -4.31 -10.12
C MET A 1 -18.37 -4.72 -8.70
N ILE A 2 -17.11 -4.64 -8.27
CA ILE A 2 -16.69 -4.94 -6.89
C ILE A 2 -17.51 -4.14 -5.85
N THR A 3 -17.71 -2.84 -6.08
CA THR A 3 -18.54 -1.99 -5.22
C THR A 3 -20.02 -2.40 -5.17
N LYS A 4 -20.55 -2.99 -6.25
CA LYS A 4 -21.92 -3.53 -6.28
C LYS A 4 -22.02 -4.86 -5.54
N VAL A 5 -20.97 -5.67 -5.56
CA VAL A 5 -20.91 -6.90 -4.75
C VAL A 5 -20.86 -6.58 -3.26
N GLN A 6 -20.10 -5.55 -2.88
CA GLN A 6 -19.92 -5.19 -1.48
C GLN A 6 -21.05 -4.32 -0.90
N SER A 7 -21.95 -3.81 -1.73
CA SER A 7 -23.08 -2.98 -1.31
C SER A 7 -24.21 -3.83 -0.69
N GLN A 8 -24.70 -3.41 0.48
CA GLN A 8 -25.85 -4.03 1.14
C GLN A 8 -27.18 -3.73 0.42
N GLU A 9 -27.21 -2.70 -0.44
CA GLU A 9 -28.39 -2.30 -1.21
C GLU A 9 -28.59 -3.15 -2.48
N THR A 10 -27.59 -3.94 -2.85
CA THR A 10 -27.66 -4.76 -4.07
C THR A 10 -28.36 -6.08 -3.77
N GLU A 11 -29.43 -6.38 -4.52
CA GLU A 11 -30.20 -7.61 -4.39
C GLU A 11 -29.28 -8.85 -4.48
N PHE A 12 -29.53 -9.84 -3.62
CA PHE A 12 -28.69 -11.04 -3.49
C PHE A 12 -28.43 -11.74 -4.84
N GLY A 13 -29.46 -11.92 -5.67
CA GLY A 13 -29.32 -12.54 -6.99
C GLY A 13 -28.42 -11.75 -7.94
N THR A 14 -28.41 -10.43 -7.82
CA THR A 14 -27.54 -9.54 -8.60
C THR A 14 -26.10 -9.56 -8.07
N ARG A 15 -25.92 -9.63 -6.74
CA ARG A 15 -24.61 -9.80 -6.11
C ARG A 15 -23.95 -11.11 -6.56
N GLN A 16 -24.70 -12.21 -6.60
CA GLN A 16 -24.17 -13.50 -7.04
C GLN A 16 -23.71 -13.47 -8.51
N LYS A 17 -24.49 -12.87 -9.40
CA LYS A 17 -24.08 -12.70 -10.81
C LYS A 17 -22.78 -11.92 -10.95
N TYR A 18 -22.60 -10.84 -10.18
CA TYR A 18 -21.35 -10.09 -10.23
C TYR A 18 -20.16 -10.88 -9.67
N LEU A 19 -20.36 -11.69 -8.62
CA LEU A 19 -19.34 -12.59 -8.11
C LEU A 19 -18.90 -13.60 -9.17
N ASP A 20 -19.86 -14.21 -9.86
CA ASP A 20 -19.59 -15.19 -10.90
C ASP A 20 -18.79 -14.55 -12.06
N ILE A 21 -19.14 -13.32 -12.47
CA ILE A 21 -18.37 -12.60 -13.49
C ILE A 21 -16.94 -12.30 -13.01
N ILE A 22 -16.75 -11.86 -11.76
CA ILE A 22 -15.40 -11.60 -11.22
C ILE A 22 -14.57 -12.89 -11.21
N ARG A 23 -15.17 -14.02 -10.82
CA ARG A 23 -14.50 -15.33 -10.83
C ARG A 23 -14.10 -15.75 -12.24
N ILE A 24 -15.00 -15.64 -13.22
CA ILE A 24 -14.70 -15.92 -14.64
C ILE A 24 -13.55 -15.03 -15.13
N LEU A 25 -13.57 -13.73 -14.80
CA LEU A 25 -12.50 -12.82 -15.19
C LEU A 25 -11.15 -13.20 -14.56
N LEU A 26 -11.13 -13.67 -13.31
CA LEU A 26 -9.93 -14.16 -12.64
C LEU A 26 -9.41 -15.46 -13.26
N GLU A 27 -10.28 -16.45 -13.43
CA GLU A 27 -9.90 -17.82 -13.84
C GLU A 27 -9.61 -17.91 -15.35
N GLU A 28 -10.51 -17.40 -16.18
CA GLU A 28 -10.41 -17.56 -17.64
C GLU A 28 -9.55 -16.46 -18.27
N THR A 29 -9.74 -15.21 -17.84
CA THR A 29 -9.09 -14.07 -18.49
C THR A 29 -7.78 -13.63 -17.84
N LYS A 30 -7.44 -14.21 -16.68
CA LYS A 30 -6.26 -13.86 -15.86
C LYS A 30 -6.12 -12.35 -15.68
N ILE A 31 -7.23 -11.72 -15.29
CA ILE A 31 -7.33 -10.25 -15.23
C ILE A 31 -6.30 -9.64 -14.28
N ASP A 32 -5.95 -10.34 -13.21
CA ASP A 32 -4.91 -9.95 -12.26
C ASP A 32 -3.53 -9.82 -12.93
N SER A 33 -3.17 -10.78 -13.78
CA SER A 33 -1.92 -10.78 -14.55
C SER A 33 -1.87 -9.64 -15.56
N LYS A 34 -3.01 -9.34 -16.21
CA LYS A 34 -3.14 -8.19 -17.12
C LYS A 34 -3.04 -6.86 -16.38
N LEU A 35 -3.66 -6.75 -15.21
CA LEU A 35 -3.56 -5.54 -14.39
C LEU A 35 -2.14 -5.31 -13.90
N VAL A 36 -1.43 -6.37 -13.49
CA VAL A 36 -0.01 -6.31 -13.11
C VAL A 36 0.86 -5.81 -14.27
N SER A 37 0.67 -6.32 -15.49
CA SER A 37 1.46 -5.85 -16.64
C SER A 37 1.18 -4.38 -16.96
N LEU A 38 -0.07 -3.94 -16.84
CA LEU A 38 -0.46 -2.56 -17.08
C LEU A 38 0.01 -1.59 -15.98
N CYS A 39 0.25 -2.06 -14.75
CA CYS A 39 0.91 -1.24 -13.71
C CYS A 39 2.32 -0.80 -14.12
N CYS A 40 2.93 -1.48 -15.09
CA CYS A 40 4.25 -1.16 -15.63
C CYS A 40 4.18 -0.26 -16.89
N SER A 41 2.99 0.18 -17.29
CA SER A 41 2.78 0.98 -18.50
C SER A 41 3.44 2.35 -18.40
N THR A 42 3.93 2.87 -19.52
CA THR A 42 4.40 4.26 -19.64
C THR A 42 3.25 5.28 -19.59
N ASP A 43 2.04 4.85 -19.94
CA ASP A 43 0.83 5.66 -19.79
C ASP A 43 0.47 5.75 -18.30
N LYS A 44 0.63 6.96 -17.74
CA LYS A 44 0.40 7.25 -16.31
C LYS A 44 -1.05 7.00 -15.89
N LEU A 45 -2.02 7.28 -16.77
CA LEU A 45 -3.43 7.07 -16.46
C LEU A 45 -3.75 5.59 -16.44
N LEU A 46 -3.30 4.86 -17.45
CA LEU A 46 -3.50 3.41 -17.54
C LEU A 46 -2.83 2.68 -16.37
N CYS A 47 -1.60 3.09 -16.04
CA CYS A 47 -0.84 2.60 -14.90
C CYS A 47 -1.60 2.82 -13.58
N TYR A 48 -2.09 4.04 -13.33
CA TYR A 48 -2.87 4.37 -12.13
C TYR A 48 -4.20 3.62 -12.07
N MET A 49 -4.95 3.57 -13.17
CA MET A 49 -6.24 2.87 -13.23
C MET A 49 -6.06 1.37 -13.02
N SER A 50 -4.96 0.80 -13.53
CA SER A 50 -4.62 -0.60 -13.31
C SER A 50 -4.23 -0.87 -11.87
N ALA A 51 -3.40 -0.01 -11.26
CA ALA A 51 -3.04 -0.11 -9.84
C ALA A 51 -4.28 0.00 -8.94
N LYS A 52 -5.18 0.95 -9.21
CA LYS A 52 -6.43 1.14 -8.46
C LYS A 52 -7.37 -0.05 -8.61
N SER A 53 -7.50 -0.59 -9.82
CA SER A 53 -8.33 -1.78 -10.09
C SER A 53 -7.74 -3.02 -9.40
N LEU A 54 -6.42 -3.17 -9.44
CA LEU A 54 -5.71 -4.25 -8.79
C LEU A 54 -5.83 -4.17 -7.26
N ALA A 55 -5.65 -2.99 -6.67
CA ALA A 55 -5.88 -2.78 -5.24
C ALA A 55 -7.31 -3.15 -4.84
N SER A 56 -8.31 -2.73 -5.62
CA SER A 56 -9.72 -3.06 -5.37
C SER A 56 -9.98 -4.57 -5.46
N LEU A 57 -9.39 -5.25 -6.44
CA LEU A 57 -9.48 -6.69 -6.63
C LEU A 57 -8.85 -7.45 -5.46
N VAL A 58 -7.64 -7.06 -5.04
CA VAL A 58 -6.95 -7.69 -3.91
C VAL A 58 -7.72 -7.46 -2.61
N CYS A 59 -8.18 -6.24 -2.35
CA CYS A 59 -9.04 -5.97 -1.19
C CYS A 59 -10.33 -6.80 -1.22
N PHE A 60 -10.93 -6.98 -2.40
CA PHE A 60 -12.10 -7.83 -2.57
C PHE A 60 -11.80 -9.30 -2.21
N GLN A 61 -10.74 -9.89 -2.76
CA GLN A 61 -10.33 -11.27 -2.46
C GLN A 61 -9.96 -11.46 -0.99
N LEU A 62 -9.32 -10.46 -0.38
CA LEU A 62 -9.03 -10.46 1.06
C LEU A 62 -10.30 -10.48 1.92
N LYS A 63 -11.32 -9.69 1.56
CA LYS A 63 -12.55 -9.55 2.34
C LYS A 63 -13.51 -10.73 2.15
N GLU A 64 -13.73 -11.15 0.90
CA GLU A 64 -14.73 -12.18 0.58
C GLU A 64 -14.16 -13.60 0.60
N GLU A 65 -12.91 -13.80 0.17
CA GLU A 65 -12.29 -15.13 0.01
C GLU A 65 -11.26 -15.43 1.10
N SER A 66 -10.85 -14.45 1.91
CA SER A 66 -9.76 -14.57 2.90
C SER A 66 -8.42 -15.06 2.31
N MET A 67 -8.22 -14.81 1.01
CA MET A 67 -7.06 -15.20 0.22
C MET A 67 -6.27 -13.97 -0.25
N ILE A 68 -4.95 -14.12 -0.32
CA ILE A 68 -4.08 -13.12 -0.94
C ILE A 68 -3.93 -13.46 -2.42
N ASN A 69 -4.10 -12.47 -3.29
CA ASN A 69 -3.78 -12.62 -4.70
C ASN A 69 -2.28 -12.89 -4.89
N VAL A 70 -1.94 -14.12 -5.30
CA VAL A 70 -0.56 -14.57 -5.44
C VAL A 70 0.18 -13.87 -6.60
N THR A 71 -0.53 -13.54 -7.67
CA THR A 71 0.01 -12.84 -8.84
C THR A 71 0.51 -11.44 -8.47
N TRP A 72 -0.34 -10.68 -7.78
CA TRP A 72 0.00 -9.36 -7.26
C TRP A 72 1.10 -9.43 -6.20
N LEU A 73 1.01 -10.37 -5.25
CA LEU A 73 2.03 -10.50 -4.22
C LEU A 73 3.40 -10.83 -4.83
N GLY A 74 3.46 -11.75 -5.80
CA GLY A 74 4.68 -12.07 -6.54
C GLY A 74 5.25 -10.85 -7.27
N PHE A 75 4.39 -10.06 -7.92
CA PHE A 75 4.79 -8.78 -8.52
C PHE A 75 5.40 -7.82 -7.50
N CYS A 76 4.79 -7.66 -6.33
CA CYS A 76 5.30 -6.80 -5.27
C CYS A 76 6.66 -7.28 -4.76
N LEU A 77 6.77 -8.54 -4.37
CA LEU A 77 8.01 -9.11 -3.82
C LEU A 77 9.16 -9.01 -4.83
N LYS A 78 8.90 -9.28 -6.11
CA LYS A 78 9.89 -9.14 -7.18
C LYS A 78 10.38 -7.68 -7.30
N ASN A 79 9.46 -6.71 -7.38
CA ASN A 79 9.85 -5.31 -7.56
C ASN A 79 10.58 -4.73 -6.34
N LEU A 80 10.25 -5.18 -5.13
CA LEU A 80 10.94 -4.76 -3.91
C LEU A 80 12.33 -5.40 -3.77
N SER A 81 12.47 -6.67 -4.12
CA SER A 81 13.76 -7.39 -4.06
C SER A 81 14.73 -6.95 -5.16
N GLU A 82 14.25 -6.77 -6.39
CA GLU A 82 15.04 -6.37 -7.56
C GLU A 82 15.06 -4.84 -7.74
N PHE A 83 14.81 -4.06 -6.67
CA PHE A 83 14.65 -2.61 -6.75
C PHE A 83 15.82 -1.95 -7.51
N SER A 84 15.48 -1.31 -8.62
CA SER A 84 16.38 -0.57 -9.48
C SER A 84 15.67 0.67 -10.06
N GLN A 85 16.43 1.59 -10.66
CA GLN A 85 15.91 2.89 -11.13
C GLN A 85 14.78 2.77 -12.19
N SER A 86 14.73 1.65 -12.92
CA SER A 86 13.73 1.38 -13.96
C SER A 86 12.38 0.90 -13.42
N ASN A 87 12.33 0.30 -12.22
CA ASN A 87 11.18 -0.51 -11.83
C ASN A 87 9.93 0.32 -11.43
N PRO A 88 8.71 -0.17 -11.70
CA PRO A 88 7.44 0.47 -11.31
C PRO A 88 7.11 0.20 -9.83
N VAL A 89 8.05 0.57 -8.97
CA VAL A 89 7.95 0.31 -7.52
C VAL A 89 6.97 1.25 -6.84
N ALA A 90 6.79 2.46 -7.36
CA ALA A 90 5.85 3.44 -6.84
C ALA A 90 4.42 2.86 -6.74
N GLU A 91 3.97 2.16 -7.78
CA GLU A 91 2.65 1.56 -7.85
C GLU A 91 2.53 0.38 -6.89
N CYS A 92 3.56 -0.47 -6.78
CA CYS A 92 3.64 -1.52 -5.78
C CYS A 92 3.47 -0.98 -4.36
N LEU A 93 4.21 0.08 -4.00
CA LEU A 93 4.13 0.72 -2.69
C LEU A 93 2.75 1.32 -2.41
N TRP A 94 2.17 1.98 -3.42
CA TRP A 94 0.85 2.57 -3.31
C TRP A 94 -0.24 1.51 -3.09
N ILE A 95 -0.19 0.41 -3.85
CA ILE A 95 -1.15 -0.70 -3.70
C ILE A 95 -1.00 -1.36 -2.32
N LEU A 96 0.23 -1.63 -1.86
CA LEU A 96 0.50 -2.17 -0.53
C LEU A 96 -0.06 -1.27 0.57
N THR A 97 0.18 0.04 0.50
CA THR A 97 -0.33 1.02 1.46
C THR A 97 -1.85 1.02 1.49
N THR A 98 -2.48 0.97 0.30
CA THR A 98 -3.95 0.94 0.16
C THR A 98 -4.54 -0.31 0.79
N ILE A 99 -3.95 -1.49 0.52
CA ILE A 99 -4.41 -2.77 1.08
C ILE A 99 -4.24 -2.81 2.60
N ILE A 100 -3.10 -2.35 3.13
CA ILE A 100 -2.88 -2.28 4.58
C ILE A 100 -3.89 -1.32 5.21
N GLY A 101 -4.12 -0.16 4.60
CA GLY A 101 -5.11 0.82 5.06
C GLY A 101 -6.53 0.25 5.11
N GLU A 102 -6.93 -0.50 4.09
CA GLU A 102 -8.22 -1.20 4.06
C GLU A 102 -8.29 -2.33 5.09
N ALA A 103 -7.24 -3.13 5.23
CA ALA A 103 -7.18 -4.18 6.25
C ALA A 103 -7.24 -3.61 7.68
N LEU A 104 -6.69 -2.41 7.91
CA LEU A 104 -6.81 -1.70 9.20
C LEU A 104 -8.24 -1.28 9.52
N ARG A 105 -9.12 -1.16 8.53
CA ARG A 105 -10.55 -0.85 8.73
C ARG A 105 -11.39 -2.07 9.08
N GLU A 106 -10.89 -3.27 8.79
CA GLU A 106 -11.58 -4.52 9.13
C GLU A 106 -11.64 -4.73 10.64
N GLY A 107 -12.65 -5.45 11.12
CA GLY A 107 -12.84 -5.74 12.55
C GLY A 107 -12.17 -7.05 13.01
N GLY A 108 -11.70 -7.09 14.25
CA GLY A 108 -11.43 -8.33 15.00
C GLY A 108 -10.28 -9.22 14.48
N LEU A 109 -10.40 -10.53 14.69
CA LEU A 109 -9.36 -11.54 14.42
C LEU A 109 -8.99 -11.66 12.92
N ARG A 110 -9.95 -11.42 12.02
CA ARG A 110 -9.73 -11.45 10.57
C ARG A 110 -8.64 -10.46 10.13
N LYS A 111 -8.57 -9.27 10.74
CA LYS A 111 -7.53 -8.27 10.50
C LYS A 111 -6.12 -8.85 10.73
N ALA A 112 -5.92 -9.52 11.86
CA ALA A 112 -4.61 -10.02 12.27
C ALA A 112 -4.11 -11.13 11.34
N ASP A 113 -4.99 -12.08 10.97
CA ASP A 113 -4.64 -13.19 10.09
C ASP A 113 -4.31 -12.72 8.67
N LEU A 114 -5.09 -11.80 8.11
CA LEU A 114 -4.84 -11.24 6.78
C LEU A 114 -3.51 -10.49 6.73
N LEU A 115 -3.26 -9.61 7.71
CA LEU A 115 -2.01 -8.86 7.76
C LEU A 115 -0.81 -9.76 8.04
N LYS A 116 -0.95 -10.83 8.82
CA LYS A 116 0.10 -11.85 9.00
C LYS A 116 0.46 -12.54 7.68
N LYS A 117 -0.54 -12.94 6.88
CA LYS A 117 -0.30 -13.54 5.56
C LYS A 117 0.42 -12.57 4.61
N LEU A 118 0.15 -11.26 4.72
CA LEU A 118 0.80 -10.23 3.91
C LEU A 118 2.23 -9.92 4.36
N PHE A 119 2.46 -9.81 5.67
CA PHE A 119 3.75 -9.39 6.22
C PHE A 119 4.81 -10.49 6.22
N THR A 120 4.40 -11.75 6.37
CA THR A 120 5.34 -12.89 6.36
C THR A 120 6.25 -12.91 5.11
N PRO A 121 5.74 -12.84 3.87
CA PRO A 121 6.60 -12.77 2.69
C PRO A 121 7.28 -11.40 2.55
N LEU A 122 6.62 -10.30 2.94
CA LEU A 122 7.19 -8.96 2.83
C LEU A 122 8.45 -8.80 3.68
N ASP A 123 8.48 -9.38 4.88
CA ASP A 123 9.62 -9.34 5.80
C ASP A 123 10.93 -9.82 5.17
N THR A 124 10.84 -10.77 4.24
CA THR A 124 12.02 -11.35 3.58
C THR A 124 12.73 -10.38 2.64
N VAL A 125 12.00 -9.40 2.09
CA VAL A 125 12.54 -8.45 1.09
C VAL A 125 12.64 -7.02 1.63
N PHE A 126 11.85 -6.67 2.66
CA PHE A 126 11.66 -5.28 3.05
C PHE A 126 12.91 -4.60 3.58
N GLN A 127 13.76 -5.31 4.33
CA GLN A 127 14.99 -4.72 4.86
C GLN A 127 15.99 -4.35 3.75
N GLY A 128 16.15 -5.23 2.75
CA GLY A 128 16.98 -4.93 1.58
C GLY A 128 16.43 -3.72 0.83
N PHE A 129 15.13 -3.75 0.54
CA PHE A 129 14.43 -2.65 -0.10
C PHE A 129 14.58 -1.31 0.65
N TYR A 130 14.40 -1.31 1.98
CA TYR A 130 14.54 -0.13 2.85
C TYR A 130 15.91 0.54 2.68
N ASN A 131 16.98 -0.24 2.62
CA ASN A 131 18.32 0.30 2.43
C ASN A 131 18.51 0.85 1.02
N CYS A 132 18.07 0.10 0.00
CA CYS A 132 18.25 0.49 -1.39
C CYS A 132 17.47 1.77 -1.76
N ILE A 133 16.23 1.93 -1.30
CA ILE A 133 15.41 3.11 -1.64
C ILE A 133 15.97 4.40 -1.03
N LEU A 134 16.46 4.33 0.21
CA LEU A 134 17.07 5.47 0.88
C LEU A 134 18.38 5.85 0.19
N GLN A 135 19.24 4.88 -0.08
CA GLN A 135 20.49 5.12 -0.79
C GLN A 135 20.27 5.68 -2.19
N HIS A 136 19.33 5.10 -2.95
CA HIS A 136 19.00 5.56 -4.30
C HIS A 136 18.62 7.04 -4.35
N HIS A 137 17.93 7.56 -3.32
CA HIS A 137 17.58 8.96 -3.27
C HIS A 137 18.79 9.87 -2.98
N TYR A 138 19.72 9.45 -2.12
CA TYR A 138 20.92 10.24 -1.82
C TYR A 138 21.88 10.32 -3.02
N ASP A 139 21.93 9.27 -3.84
CA ASP A 139 22.83 9.19 -5.00
C ASP A 139 22.34 9.97 -6.23
N LEU A 140 21.09 10.48 -6.20
CA LEU A 140 20.46 11.07 -7.39
C LEU A 140 20.60 12.61 -7.41
N PRO A 141 21.21 13.20 -8.46
CA PRO A 141 21.26 14.66 -8.61
C PRO A 141 19.87 15.26 -8.73
N GLN A 142 19.63 16.41 -8.07
CA GLN A 142 18.32 17.06 -8.07
C GLN A 142 17.85 17.50 -9.46
N ASP A 143 18.79 17.84 -10.34
CA ASP A 143 18.51 18.28 -11.71
C ASP A 143 18.24 17.11 -12.67
N SER A 144 18.29 15.86 -12.18
CA SER A 144 18.03 14.68 -12.99
C SER A 144 16.54 14.56 -13.33
N PRO A 145 16.17 14.23 -14.58
CA PRO A 145 14.78 13.92 -14.94
C PRO A 145 14.23 12.72 -14.15
N ALA A 146 15.10 11.85 -13.62
CA ALA A 146 14.72 10.74 -12.75
C ALA A 146 14.34 11.19 -11.32
N TYR A 147 14.72 12.40 -10.90
CA TYR A 147 14.50 12.89 -9.53
C TYR A 147 13.03 13.00 -9.15
N SER A 148 12.17 13.42 -10.09
CA SER A 148 10.71 13.47 -9.87
C SER A 148 10.12 12.08 -9.62
N LYS A 149 10.58 11.06 -10.37
CA LYS A 149 10.14 9.66 -10.19
C LYS A 149 10.64 9.09 -8.85
N ALA A 150 11.90 9.35 -8.51
CA ALA A 150 12.47 8.94 -7.22
C ALA A 150 11.74 9.60 -6.04
N THR A 151 11.41 10.89 -6.15
CA THR A 151 10.62 11.65 -5.16
C THR A 151 9.24 11.04 -4.97
N LYS A 152 8.50 10.74 -6.06
CA LYS A 152 7.19 10.07 -5.99
C LYS A 152 7.29 8.72 -5.30
N THR A 153 8.30 7.93 -5.66
CA THR A 153 8.53 6.60 -5.07
C THR A 153 8.84 6.70 -3.57
N LEU A 154 9.66 7.68 -3.17
CA LEU A 154 9.99 7.93 -1.77
C LEU A 154 8.78 8.39 -0.96
N ILE A 155 7.89 9.21 -1.55
CA ILE A 155 6.62 9.60 -0.92
C ILE A 155 5.77 8.36 -0.63
N HIS A 156 5.56 7.50 -1.63
CA HIS A 156 4.79 6.26 -1.43
C HIS A 156 5.45 5.30 -0.44
N PHE A 157 6.78 5.31 -0.36
CA PHE A 157 7.51 4.55 0.66
C PHE A 157 7.23 5.09 2.07
N LEU A 158 7.30 6.40 2.27
CA LEU A 158 6.96 7.02 3.57
C LEU A 158 5.50 6.74 3.96
N ASP A 159 4.57 6.73 3.00
CA ASP A 159 3.17 6.36 3.24
C ASP A 159 3.03 4.89 3.67
N LEU A 160 3.78 3.98 3.03
CA LEU A 160 3.82 2.56 3.41
C LEU A 160 4.40 2.38 4.81
N LEU A 161 5.49 3.08 5.12
CA LEU A 161 6.11 3.07 6.45
C LEU A 161 5.09 3.51 7.51
N GLU A 162 4.31 4.56 7.25
CA GLU A 162 3.26 4.97 8.17
C GLU A 162 2.20 3.88 8.40
N ALA A 163 1.73 3.24 7.32
CA ALA A 163 0.77 2.14 7.41
C ALA A 163 1.32 0.94 8.20
N LEU A 164 2.61 0.63 8.06
CA LEU A 164 3.29 -0.43 8.82
C LEU A 164 3.38 -0.09 10.33
N VAL A 165 3.64 1.18 10.69
CA VAL A 165 3.60 1.62 12.09
C VAL A 165 2.18 1.55 12.65
N ALA A 166 1.19 2.00 11.87
CA ALA A 166 -0.22 1.93 12.27
C ALA A 166 -0.64 0.49 12.60
N THR A 167 -0.29 -0.48 11.75
CA THR A 167 -0.57 -1.90 12.02
C THR A 167 0.15 -2.41 13.26
N ARG A 168 1.40 -1.99 13.51
CA ARG A 168 2.13 -2.34 14.74
C ARG A 168 1.43 -1.82 15.99
N ILE A 169 0.98 -0.56 15.99
CA ILE A 169 0.30 0.06 17.13
C ILE A 169 -1.01 -0.67 17.43
N GLN A 170 -1.80 -0.99 16.40
CA GLN A 170 -3.10 -1.64 16.57
C GLN A 170 -3.00 -3.13 16.91
N LEU A 171 -2.11 -3.88 16.26
CA LEU A 171 -2.03 -5.35 16.38
C LEU A 171 -0.97 -5.83 17.37
N ARG A 172 -0.06 -4.96 17.82
CA ARG A 172 1.11 -5.32 18.64
C ARG A 172 1.97 -6.45 18.04
N SER A 173 1.92 -6.62 16.72
CA SER A 173 2.75 -7.60 15.99
C SER A 173 4.20 -7.11 15.85
N SER A 174 5.12 -8.04 15.65
CA SER A 174 6.57 -7.77 15.66
C SER A 174 7.30 -8.15 14.38
N PHE A 175 6.63 -8.04 13.22
CA PHE A 175 7.24 -8.27 11.91
C PHE A 175 8.40 -7.27 11.66
N MET A 176 9.41 -7.71 10.93
CA MET A 176 10.60 -6.89 10.65
C MET A 176 10.24 -5.64 9.84
N CYS A 177 9.36 -5.75 8.83
CA CYS A 177 8.88 -4.62 8.04
C CYS A 177 8.20 -3.55 8.91
N GLN A 178 7.55 -3.95 10.01
CA GLN A 178 6.95 -3.01 10.98
C GLN A 178 7.97 -2.38 11.93
N ARG A 179 9.05 -3.10 12.24
CA ARG A 179 10.09 -2.67 13.18
C ARG A 179 11.15 -1.79 12.54
N ILE A 180 11.30 -1.87 11.22
CA ILE A 180 12.41 -1.24 10.50
C ILE A 180 12.52 0.26 10.71
N ILE A 181 11.40 0.97 10.92
CA ILE A 181 11.40 2.41 11.21
C ILE A 181 12.04 2.71 12.55
N PHE A 182 11.81 1.86 13.56
CA PHE A 182 12.41 2.03 14.88
C PHE A 182 13.90 1.68 14.87
N LEU A 183 14.30 0.73 14.02
CA LEU A 183 15.70 0.34 13.83
C LEU A 183 16.47 1.36 12.97
N GLY A 184 15.79 2.03 12.05
CA GLY A 184 16.35 2.94 11.06
C GLY A 184 15.91 4.40 11.21
N ALA A 185 15.39 4.81 12.38
CA ALA A 185 14.79 6.12 12.59
C ALA A 185 15.74 7.28 12.26
N SER A 186 17.04 7.11 12.53
CA SER A 186 18.07 8.09 12.18
C SER A 186 18.09 8.39 10.69
N ARG A 187 18.03 7.35 9.84
CA ARG A 187 18.02 7.54 8.37
C ARG A 187 16.79 8.29 7.87
N ILE A 188 15.64 8.07 8.49
CA ILE A 188 14.41 8.84 8.18
C ILE A 188 14.54 10.28 8.67
N LEU A 189 15.19 10.50 9.81
CA LEU A 189 15.48 11.84 10.31
C LEU A 189 16.50 12.59 9.42
N ASP A 190 17.48 11.89 8.87
CA ASP A 190 18.44 12.44 7.92
C ASP A 190 17.73 12.95 6.66
N LEU A 191 16.67 12.29 6.19
CA LEU A 191 15.82 12.81 5.11
C LEU A 191 15.23 14.18 5.48
N ALA A 192 14.79 14.37 6.73
CA ALA A 192 14.24 15.65 7.18
C ALA A 192 15.29 16.76 7.24
N GLY A 193 16.56 16.43 7.55
CA GLY A 193 17.68 17.38 7.61
C GLY A 193 18.37 17.66 6.27
N SER A 194 18.18 16.79 5.27
CA SER A 194 18.85 16.87 3.97
C SER A 194 18.24 17.90 3.01
N SER A 195 18.86 18.09 1.84
CA SER A 195 18.43 19.03 0.79
C SER A 195 17.24 18.55 -0.06
N VAL A 196 16.55 17.47 0.35
CA VAL A 196 15.44 16.87 -0.40
C VAL A 196 14.21 17.77 -0.53
N HIS A 197 13.25 17.37 -1.38
CA HIS A 197 12.00 18.12 -1.56
C HIS A 197 11.24 18.33 -0.23
N ASP A 198 10.71 19.54 0.01
CA ASP A 198 10.07 19.90 1.29
C ASP A 198 8.95 18.96 1.74
N LEU A 199 8.20 18.42 0.77
CA LEU A 199 7.16 17.43 1.05
C LEU A 199 7.73 16.15 1.71
N ILE A 200 8.91 15.68 1.27
CA ILE A 200 9.60 14.53 1.87
C ILE A 200 10.02 14.87 3.30
N LYS A 201 10.59 16.07 3.52
CA LYS A 201 10.98 16.51 4.87
C LYS A 201 9.78 16.54 5.81
N LYS A 202 8.69 17.19 5.38
CA LYS A 202 7.43 17.29 6.14
C LYS A 202 6.86 15.91 6.46
N LYS A 203 6.82 15.00 5.48
CA LYS A 203 6.34 13.62 5.69
C LYS A 203 7.25 12.83 6.64
N SER A 204 8.57 12.97 6.53
CA SER A 204 9.52 12.30 7.41
C SER A 204 9.37 12.75 8.86
N ILE A 205 9.29 14.08 9.10
CA ILE A 205 9.02 14.64 10.43
C ILE A 205 7.67 14.17 10.97
N MET A 206 6.63 14.20 10.14
CA MET A 206 5.29 13.76 10.54
C MET A 206 5.27 12.28 10.90
N LEU A 207 5.92 11.42 10.12
CA LEU A 207 6.04 9.99 10.39
C LEU A 207 6.70 9.75 11.75
N ILE A 208 7.86 10.36 12.00
CA ILE A 208 8.57 10.22 13.29
C ILE A 208 7.72 10.74 14.44
N LYS A 209 7.10 11.92 14.30
CA LYS A 209 6.18 12.47 15.30
C LYS A 209 5.03 11.50 15.60
N ARG A 210 4.38 10.95 14.57
CA ARG A 210 3.27 9.99 14.71
C ARG A 210 3.72 8.69 15.35
N CYS A 211 4.95 8.23 15.08
CA CYS A 211 5.55 7.07 15.75
C CYS A 211 5.72 7.31 17.26
N ILE A 212 6.32 8.44 17.64
CA ILE A 212 6.60 8.78 19.05
C ILE A 212 5.31 8.97 19.83
N LEU A 213 4.31 9.62 19.23
CA LEU A 213 3.02 9.88 19.87
C LEU A 213 2.07 8.67 19.86
N PHE A 214 2.45 7.55 19.25
CA PHE A 214 1.56 6.40 19.02
C PHE A 214 0.27 6.77 18.27
N LYS A 215 0.38 7.70 17.30
CA LYS A 215 -0.73 8.24 16.49
C LYS A 215 -0.63 7.92 14.99
N ALA A 216 0.27 7.04 14.59
CA ALA A 216 0.31 6.58 13.22
C ALA A 216 -0.96 5.79 12.91
N GLY A 217 -1.58 6.06 11.77
CA GLY A 217 -2.81 5.35 11.39
C GLY A 217 -4.12 6.10 11.65
N GLU A 218 -4.11 7.23 12.36
CA GLU A 218 -5.34 7.97 12.70
C GLU A 218 -6.17 8.32 11.45
N ASP A 219 -5.52 8.66 10.35
CA ASP A 219 -6.18 9.03 9.09
C ASP A 219 -6.86 7.82 8.42
N PHE A 220 -6.32 6.61 8.60
CA PHE A 220 -6.90 5.39 8.05
C PHE A 220 -8.19 4.98 8.77
N VAL A 221 -8.28 5.28 10.06
CA VAL A 221 -9.43 4.98 10.93
C VAL A 221 -10.53 6.07 10.82
N LYS A 222 -10.14 7.35 10.76
CA LYS A 222 -11.09 8.49 10.73
C LYS A 222 -11.91 8.59 9.44
N GLY A 223 -11.48 7.95 8.36
CA GLY A 223 -12.26 7.88 7.11
C GLY A 223 -13.66 7.25 7.25
N SER A 224 -13.98 6.64 8.39
CA SER A 224 -15.31 6.08 8.70
C SER A 224 -16.29 7.06 9.34
N LEU A 225 -15.85 8.22 9.85
CA LEU A 225 -16.70 9.13 10.65
C LEU A 225 -17.13 10.41 9.92
N ALA A 226 -16.67 10.64 8.69
CA ALA A 226 -16.91 11.89 7.97
C ALA A 226 -18.13 11.88 7.04
N THR A 227 -19.08 10.96 7.24
CA THR A 227 -20.38 10.92 6.53
C THR A 227 -21.54 10.75 7.50
N SER A 228 -21.61 11.62 8.51
CA SER A 228 -22.82 11.75 9.33
C SER A 228 -22.84 13.10 10.05
N SER A 229 -22.81 14.20 9.29
CA SER A 229 -23.10 15.53 9.84
C SER A 229 -23.29 16.53 8.70
N LEU A 230 -24.43 16.42 8.02
CA LEU A 230 -25.05 17.49 7.23
C LEU A 230 -26.53 17.13 7.02
N GLU A 231 -27.24 16.91 8.12
CA GLU A 231 -28.68 17.11 8.17
C GLU A 231 -29.03 17.80 9.48
N GLY A 232 -29.75 18.91 9.35
CA GLY A 232 -30.43 19.60 10.41
C GLY A 232 -30.69 21.05 10.03
N PRO A 233 -31.71 21.69 10.61
CA PRO A 233 -33.10 21.26 10.82
C PRO A 233 -34.02 21.73 9.68
#